data_AF-A0A0L1LN08-F1
#
_entry.id   AF-A0A0L1LN08-F1
#
_cell.length_a   1.000
_cell.length_b   1.000
_cell.length_c   1.000
_cell.angle_alpha   90.00
_cell.angle_beta   90.00
_cell.angle_gamma   90.00
#
_symmetry.space_group_name_H-M   'P 1'
#
loop_
_entity.id
_entity.type
_entity.pdbx_description
1 polymer ?
#
loop_
_entity_poly.entity_id
_entity_poly.type
_entity_poly.pdbx_seq_one_letter_code
_entity_poly.pdbx_strand_id
1 'polypeptide(L)'
;MGFLVEHCSELESSLLHPQNFEHSPSGQWLAERYREIVPVILPDVLHCLDTGEPLAPRSVAAVRTSAEGILAGRVPLHTVLHGGIPALRVFAAFLQPHHSRLTSAELASILGRASVVATELGACWAHAWSSAPSTAGSSEPAAGVPAGADTEVHVPDLVAVPGHLDDADLDMVLLAAQGRSNEEIAQATAYSPHAVKWHLGRAMRTWNVRNRASLITTALLRGALRPRTRLMPPAAIQPPVPQDPQKH
;
A
#
# COMPACT_ATOMS: atom_id res chain seq x y z
N MET A 1 -11.57 19.08 -26.61
CA MET A 1 -10.92 17.78 -26.35
C MET A 1 -9.95 18.02 -25.19
N GLY A 2 -9.93 17.15 -24.18
CA GLY A 2 -9.14 17.40 -22.97
C GLY A 2 -7.65 17.07 -23.18
N PHE A 3 -6.76 17.81 -22.51
CA PHE A 3 -5.31 17.67 -22.65
C PHE A 3 -4.83 16.23 -22.37
N LEU A 4 -5.38 15.59 -21.35
CA LEU A 4 -4.99 14.23 -20.98
C LEU A 4 -5.56 13.19 -21.96
N VAL A 5 -6.81 13.38 -22.41
CA VAL A 5 -7.46 12.49 -23.38
C VAL A 5 -6.66 12.38 -24.68
N GLU A 6 -6.03 13.47 -25.13
CA GLU A 6 -5.16 13.48 -26.31
C GLU A 6 -3.92 12.56 -26.16
N HIS A 7 -3.48 12.30 -24.93
CA HIS A 7 -2.30 11.48 -24.61
C HIS A 7 -2.69 10.10 -24.06
N CYS A 8 -3.92 9.65 -24.29
CA CYS A 8 -4.44 8.39 -23.74
C CYS A 8 -3.56 7.17 -24.10
N SER A 9 -3.12 7.06 -25.35
CA SER A 9 -2.29 5.92 -25.82
C SER A 9 -0.88 5.92 -25.22
N GLU A 10 -0.29 7.11 -25.03
CA GLU A 10 1.01 7.28 -24.36
C GLU A 10 0.93 6.88 -22.88
N LEU A 11 -0.10 7.37 -22.19
CA LEU A 11 -0.36 7.05 -20.79
C LEU A 11 -0.69 5.57 -20.59
N GLU A 12 -1.46 4.96 -21.49
CA GLU A 12 -1.74 3.52 -21.46
C GLU A 12 -0.44 2.71 -21.56
N SER A 13 0.37 2.99 -22.58
CA SER A 13 1.65 2.32 -22.79
C SER A 13 2.58 2.48 -21.59
N SER A 14 2.60 3.68 -21.02
CA SER A 14 3.40 4.00 -19.84
C SER A 14 2.91 3.27 -18.60
N LEU A 15 1.59 3.21 -18.36
CA LEU A 15 0.99 2.54 -17.20
C LEU A 15 1.20 1.03 -17.22
N LEU A 16 1.15 0.43 -18.41
CA LEU A 16 1.33 -1.01 -18.60
C LEU A 16 2.81 -1.44 -18.64
N HIS A 17 3.73 -0.49 -18.52
CA HIS A 17 5.16 -0.78 -18.58
C HIS A 17 5.60 -1.66 -17.38
N PRO A 18 6.29 -2.80 -17.60
CA PRO A 18 6.63 -3.74 -16.53
C PRO A 18 7.49 -3.14 -15.40
N GLN A 19 8.32 -2.13 -15.70
CA GLN A 19 9.21 -1.49 -14.72
C GLN A 19 8.46 -0.68 -13.65
N ASN A 20 7.16 -0.40 -13.83
CA ASN A 20 6.36 0.29 -12.82
C ASN A 20 6.00 -0.61 -11.63
N PHE A 21 6.19 -1.92 -11.78
CA PHE A 21 5.81 -2.92 -10.80
C PHE A 21 7.05 -3.57 -10.19
N GLU A 22 6.94 -3.98 -8.93
CA GLU A 22 8.02 -4.69 -8.26
C GLU A 22 8.25 -6.07 -8.88
N HIS A 23 9.51 -6.51 -8.90
CA HIS A 23 9.89 -7.85 -9.35
C HIS A 23 9.59 -8.89 -8.26
N SER A 24 8.33 -9.01 -7.89
CA SER A 24 7.81 -9.92 -6.86
C SER A 24 6.49 -10.54 -7.32
N PRO A 25 6.03 -11.65 -6.72
CA PRO A 25 4.71 -12.22 -7.04
C PRO A 25 3.57 -11.21 -6.85
N SER A 26 3.67 -10.36 -5.82
CA SER A 26 2.74 -9.25 -5.58
C SER A 26 2.75 -8.22 -6.72
N GLY A 27 3.93 -7.84 -7.20
CA GLY A 27 4.06 -6.90 -8.31
C GLY A 27 3.58 -7.48 -9.64
N GLN A 28 3.83 -8.77 -9.89
CA GLN A 28 3.31 -9.47 -11.07
C GLN A 28 1.78 -9.52 -11.08
N TRP A 29 1.17 -9.86 -9.93
CA TRP A 29 -0.27 -9.83 -9.76
C TRP A 29 -0.85 -8.43 -10.04
N LEU A 30 -0.21 -7.38 -9.53
CA LEU A 30 -0.65 -6.01 -9.76
C LEU A 30 -0.54 -5.61 -11.24
N ALA A 31 0.55 -6.02 -11.91
CA ALA A 31 0.75 -5.79 -13.34
C ALA A 31 -0.32 -6.49 -14.19
N GLU A 32 -0.75 -7.70 -13.81
CA GLU A 32 -1.86 -8.41 -14.46
C GLU A 32 -3.19 -7.66 -14.30
N ARG A 33 -3.49 -7.19 -13.08
CA ARG A 33 -4.70 -6.38 -12.84
C ARG A 33 -4.68 -5.10 -13.66
N TYR A 34 -3.54 -4.41 -13.74
CA TYR A 34 -3.40 -3.21 -14.58
C TYR A 34 -3.64 -3.51 -16.07
N ARG A 35 -3.11 -4.61 -16.61
CA ARG A 35 -3.37 -5.03 -18.00
C ARG A 35 -4.84 -5.31 -18.28
N GLU A 36 -5.58 -5.77 -17.28
CA GLU A 36 -7.01 -6.03 -17.38
C GLU A 36 -7.84 -4.74 -17.34
N ILE A 37 -7.56 -3.83 -16.39
CA ILE A 37 -8.42 -2.67 -16.16
C ILE A 37 -8.06 -1.43 -16.97
N VAL A 38 -6.76 -1.17 -17.21
CA VAL A 38 -6.29 0.12 -17.76
C VAL A 38 -6.90 0.38 -19.15
N PRO A 39 -6.88 -0.55 -20.12
CA PRO A 39 -7.46 -0.30 -21.44
C PRO A 39 -8.97 0.01 -21.39
N VAL A 40 -9.66 -0.52 -20.38
CA VAL A 40 -11.11 -0.37 -20.22
C VAL A 40 -11.47 0.97 -19.58
N ILE A 41 -10.74 1.37 -18.53
CA ILE A 41 -11.13 2.51 -17.70
C ILE A 41 -10.38 3.80 -18.02
N LEU A 42 -9.19 3.71 -18.63
CA LEU A 42 -8.30 4.86 -18.79
C LEU A 42 -8.97 6.01 -19.55
N PRO A 43 -9.69 5.81 -20.68
CA PRO A 43 -10.34 6.92 -21.37
C PRO A 43 -11.33 7.68 -20.47
N ASP A 44 -12.14 6.95 -19.70
CA ASP A 44 -13.11 7.53 -18.77
C ASP A 44 -12.42 8.24 -17.60
N VAL A 45 -11.31 7.67 -17.10
CA VAL A 45 -10.48 8.29 -16.06
C VAL A 45 -9.91 9.61 -16.56
N LEU A 46 -9.26 9.64 -17.73
CA LEU A 46 -8.65 10.87 -18.25
C LEU A 46 -9.69 11.96 -18.54
N HIS A 47 -10.88 11.58 -19.04
CA HIS A 47 -11.99 12.52 -19.20
C HIS A 47 -12.47 13.08 -17.86
N CYS A 48 -12.60 12.25 -16.81
CA CYS A 48 -12.89 12.68 -15.45
C CYS A 48 -11.80 13.63 -14.91
N LEU A 49 -10.52 13.34 -15.19
CA LEU A 49 -9.41 14.19 -14.77
C LEU A 49 -9.36 15.51 -15.52
N ASP A 50 -9.75 15.59 -16.79
CA ASP A 50 -9.78 16.83 -17.55
C ASP A 50 -10.99 17.71 -17.16
N THR A 51 -12.17 17.11 -17.03
CA THR A 51 -13.44 17.85 -16.88
C THR A 51 -13.93 17.98 -15.44
N GLY A 52 -13.52 17.08 -14.56
CA GLY A 52 -14.07 16.94 -13.20
C GLY A 52 -15.41 16.23 -13.14
N GLU A 53 -15.94 15.73 -14.26
CA GLU A 53 -17.13 14.88 -14.27
C GLU A 53 -16.85 13.55 -13.53
N PRO A 54 -17.86 12.96 -12.87
CA PRO A 54 -17.68 11.70 -12.15
C PRO A 54 -17.32 10.55 -13.10
N LEU A 55 -16.57 9.58 -12.59
CA LEU A 55 -16.19 8.39 -13.34
C LEU A 55 -17.44 7.59 -13.76
N ALA A 56 -17.45 7.09 -15.00
CA ALA A 56 -18.57 6.33 -15.51
C ALA A 56 -18.81 5.06 -14.65
N PRO A 57 -20.08 4.71 -14.34
CA PRO A 57 -20.39 3.54 -13.51
C PRO A 57 -19.83 2.22 -14.08
N ARG A 58 -19.74 2.11 -15.41
CA ARG A 58 -19.12 0.96 -16.11
C ARG A 58 -17.65 0.75 -15.73
N SER A 59 -16.91 1.84 -15.54
CA SER A 59 -15.48 1.81 -15.23
C SER A 59 -15.25 1.40 -13.78
N VAL A 60 -16.07 1.90 -12.86
CA VAL A 60 -16.09 1.43 -11.46
C VAL A 60 -16.46 -0.06 -11.38
N ALA A 61 -17.46 -0.50 -12.15
CA ALA A 61 -17.87 -1.90 -12.19
C ALA A 61 -16.76 -2.81 -12.73
N ALA A 62 -16.06 -2.40 -13.80
CA ALA A 62 -14.94 -3.16 -14.35
C ALA A 62 -13.82 -3.38 -13.33
N VAL A 63 -13.48 -2.36 -12.54
CA VAL A 63 -12.48 -2.50 -11.45
C VAL A 63 -12.98 -3.44 -10.36
N ARG A 64 -14.27 -3.38 -10.00
CA ARG A 64 -14.86 -4.29 -9.01
C ARG A 64 -14.84 -5.75 -9.49
N THR A 65 -15.19 -6.02 -10.74
CA THR A 65 -15.14 -7.37 -11.31
C THR A 65 -13.70 -7.90 -11.37
N SER A 66 -12.73 -7.07 -11.76
CA SER A 66 -11.31 -7.47 -11.69
C SER A 66 -10.85 -7.75 -10.25
N ALA A 67 -11.45 -7.06 -9.27
CA ALA A 67 -11.21 -7.26 -7.84
C ALA A 67 -11.78 -8.59 -7.32
N GLU A 68 -12.90 -9.08 -7.86
CA GLU A 68 -13.55 -10.32 -7.42
C GLU A 68 -12.68 -11.56 -7.66
N GLY A 69 -11.70 -11.48 -8.56
CA GLY A 69 -10.67 -12.51 -8.74
C GLY A 69 -9.64 -12.61 -7.60
N ILE A 70 -9.73 -11.76 -6.56
CA ILE A 70 -8.83 -11.80 -5.40
C ILE A 70 -9.15 -13.01 -4.52
N LEU A 71 -8.29 -14.03 -4.58
CA LEU A 71 -8.28 -15.12 -3.59
C LEU A 71 -7.49 -14.66 -2.35
N ALA A 72 -8.16 -14.53 -1.21
CA ALA A 72 -7.52 -14.26 0.07
C ALA A 72 -6.43 -15.30 0.36
N GLY A 73 -5.25 -14.84 0.80
CA GLY A 73 -4.09 -15.70 1.09
C GLY A 73 -3.03 -15.77 -0.01
N ARG A 74 -3.29 -15.27 -1.24
CA ARG A 74 -2.27 -15.14 -2.30
C ARG A 74 -1.69 -13.73 -2.47
N VAL A 75 -2.39 -12.71 -1.99
CA VAL A 75 -1.99 -11.30 -2.14
C VAL A 75 -1.95 -10.61 -0.77
N PRO A 76 -0.79 -10.08 -0.35
CA PRO A 76 -0.66 -9.31 0.89
C PRO A 76 -1.50 -8.02 0.88
N LEU A 77 -2.05 -7.63 2.03
CA LEU A 77 -2.82 -6.39 2.19
C LEU A 77 -2.07 -5.14 1.69
N HIS A 78 -0.76 -5.05 1.95
CA HIS A 78 0.04 -3.91 1.50
C HIS A 78 0.04 -3.77 -0.03
N THR A 79 0.02 -4.88 -0.78
CA THR A 79 -0.04 -4.86 -2.24
C THR A 79 -1.34 -4.23 -2.73
N VAL A 80 -2.45 -4.53 -2.04
CA VAL A 80 -3.76 -3.96 -2.34
C VAL A 80 -3.81 -2.47 -2.01
N LEU A 81 -3.35 -2.07 -0.82
CA LEU A 81 -3.34 -0.68 -0.39
C LEU A 81 -2.42 0.20 -1.25
N HIS A 82 -1.34 -0.36 -1.79
CA HIS A 82 -0.42 0.34 -2.68
C HIS A 82 -0.78 0.21 -4.16
N GLY A 83 -1.94 -0.37 -4.49
CA GLY A 83 -2.35 -0.62 -5.86
C GLY A 83 -2.44 0.62 -6.76
N GLY A 84 -2.76 1.79 -6.20
CA GLY A 84 -2.81 3.06 -6.94
C GLY A 84 -1.45 3.76 -7.14
N ILE A 85 -0.39 3.32 -6.46
CA ILE A 85 0.92 3.99 -6.50
C ILE A 85 1.56 3.98 -7.89
N PRO A 86 1.60 2.86 -8.64
CA PRO A 86 2.16 2.85 -9.98
C PRO A 86 1.50 3.88 -10.89
N ALA A 87 0.16 3.95 -10.89
CA ALA A 87 -0.58 4.94 -11.66
C ALA A 87 -0.23 6.38 -11.29
N LEU A 88 -0.20 6.70 -10.00
CA LEU A 88 0.15 8.04 -9.53
C LEU A 88 1.59 8.44 -9.90
N ARG A 89 2.54 7.49 -9.84
CA ARG A 89 3.95 7.74 -10.24
C ARG A 89 4.06 8.02 -11.73
N VAL A 90 3.46 7.16 -12.58
CA VAL A 90 3.45 7.33 -14.04
C VAL A 90 2.79 8.66 -14.41
N PHE A 91 1.66 8.96 -13.80
CA PHE A 91 0.91 10.18 -14.06
C PHE A 91 1.68 11.45 -13.66
N ALA A 92 2.31 11.45 -12.48
CA ALA A 92 3.15 12.57 -12.06
C ALA A 92 4.37 12.75 -12.99
N ALA A 93 5.01 11.66 -13.40
CA ALA A 93 6.13 11.69 -14.35
C ALA A 93 5.69 12.21 -15.73
N PHE A 94 4.49 11.85 -16.19
CA PHE A 94 3.91 12.35 -17.43
C PHE A 94 3.61 13.86 -17.36
N LEU A 95 3.09 14.36 -16.25
CA LEU A 95 2.79 15.79 -16.09
C LEU A 95 4.05 16.66 -15.97
N GLN A 96 5.16 16.12 -15.47
CA GLN A 96 6.39 16.88 -15.25
C GLN A 96 6.93 17.58 -16.52
N PRO A 97 7.12 16.94 -17.69
CA PRO A 97 7.53 17.63 -18.91
C PRO A 97 6.43 18.52 -19.51
N HIS A 98 5.17 18.27 -19.16
CA HIS A 98 4.01 19.00 -19.69
C HIS A 98 3.56 20.19 -18.85
N HIS A 99 4.25 20.50 -17.74
CA HIS A 99 3.89 21.58 -16.83
C HIS A 99 3.83 22.96 -17.51
N SER A 100 4.52 23.15 -18.65
CA SER A 100 4.51 24.41 -19.39
C SER A 100 3.23 24.63 -20.19
N ARG A 101 2.46 23.57 -20.45
CA ARG A 101 1.17 23.62 -21.18
C ARG A 101 -0.03 23.80 -20.26
N LEU A 102 0.17 23.72 -18.94
CA LEU A 102 -0.87 23.77 -17.93
C LEU A 102 -0.54 24.85 -16.90
N THR A 103 -1.56 25.58 -16.46
CA THR A 103 -1.39 26.51 -15.34
C THR A 103 -1.22 25.74 -14.01
N SER A 104 -0.64 26.39 -12.99
CA SER A 104 -0.51 25.79 -11.66
C SER A 104 -1.85 25.37 -11.06
N ALA A 105 -2.94 26.10 -11.36
CA ALA A 105 -4.28 25.78 -10.90
C ALA A 105 -4.86 24.54 -11.59
N GLU A 106 -4.61 24.37 -12.89
CA GLU A 106 -5.00 23.17 -13.64
C GLU A 106 -4.21 21.96 -13.19
N LEU A 107 -2.89 22.09 -13.03
CA LEU A 107 -2.03 21.03 -12.49
C LEU A 107 -2.50 20.57 -11.10
N ALA A 108 -2.76 21.51 -10.20
CA ALA A 108 -3.27 21.20 -8.86
C ALA A 108 -4.64 20.49 -8.92
N SER A 109 -5.53 20.95 -9.80
CA SER A 109 -6.86 20.35 -9.98
C SER A 109 -6.76 18.92 -10.53
N ILE A 110 -5.95 18.71 -11.56
CA ILE A 110 -5.71 17.42 -12.18
C ILE A 110 -5.09 16.44 -11.18
N LEU A 111 -4.05 16.84 -10.45
CA LEU A 111 -3.41 16.02 -9.42
C LEU A 111 -4.36 15.68 -8.27
N GLY A 112 -5.17 16.66 -7.84
CA GLY A 112 -6.19 16.45 -6.81
C GLY A 112 -7.22 15.40 -7.24
N ARG A 113 -7.76 15.53 -8.45
CA ARG A 113 -8.70 14.56 -9.03
C ARG A 113 -8.06 13.18 -9.20
N ALA A 114 -6.82 13.11 -9.70
CA ALA A 114 -6.10 11.85 -9.87
C ALA A 114 -5.91 11.11 -8.54
N SER A 115 -5.61 11.84 -7.47
CA SER A 115 -5.48 11.27 -6.13
C SER A 115 -6.79 10.69 -5.61
N VAL A 116 -7.92 11.38 -5.84
CA VAL A 116 -9.26 10.90 -5.47
C VAL A 116 -9.61 9.64 -6.26
N VAL A 117 -9.48 9.69 -7.59
CA VAL A 117 -9.78 8.54 -8.46
C VAL A 117 -8.92 7.33 -8.09
N ALA A 118 -7.63 7.50 -7.88
CA ALA A 118 -6.75 6.41 -7.45
C ALA A 118 -7.18 5.80 -6.10
N THR A 119 -7.66 6.63 -5.18
CA THR A 119 -8.16 6.17 -3.87
C THR A 119 -9.47 5.39 -4.01
N GLU A 120 -10.43 5.90 -4.78
CA GLU A 120 -11.72 5.23 -5.03
C GLU A 120 -11.54 3.88 -5.73
N LEU A 121 -10.67 3.82 -6.74
CA LEU A 121 -10.38 2.57 -7.45
C LEU A 121 -9.59 1.60 -6.55
N GLY A 122 -8.64 2.09 -5.76
CA GLY A 122 -7.92 1.28 -4.77
C GLY A 122 -8.84 0.71 -3.68
N ALA A 123 -9.86 1.47 -3.26
CA ALA A 123 -10.85 1.01 -2.29
C ALA A 123 -11.67 -0.18 -2.80
N CYS A 124 -11.92 -0.28 -4.12
CA CYS A 124 -12.58 -1.43 -4.71
C CYS A 124 -11.77 -2.72 -4.50
N TRP A 125 -10.45 -2.67 -4.69
CA TRP A 125 -9.56 -3.80 -4.40
C TRP A 125 -9.47 -4.11 -2.91
N ALA A 126 -9.40 -3.08 -2.05
CA ALA A 126 -9.38 -3.27 -0.60
C ALA A 126 -10.65 -3.95 -0.09
N HIS A 127 -11.81 -3.53 -0.60
CA HIS A 127 -13.10 -4.11 -0.25
C HIS A 127 -13.24 -5.58 -0.71
N ALA A 128 -12.78 -5.89 -1.92
CA ALA A 128 -12.77 -7.27 -2.42
C ALA A 128 -11.82 -8.16 -1.61
N TRP A 129 -10.63 -7.65 -1.27
CA TRP A 129 -9.67 -8.36 -0.42
C TRP A 129 -10.24 -8.66 0.96
N SER A 130 -10.94 -7.71 1.59
CA SER A 130 -11.56 -7.94 2.90
C SER A 130 -12.74 -8.90 2.86
N SER A 131 -13.43 -8.98 1.72
CA SER A 131 -14.61 -9.84 1.53
C SER A 131 -14.25 -11.24 1.08
N ALA A 132 -13.02 -11.44 0.61
CA ALA A 132 -12.54 -12.74 0.17
C ALA A 132 -12.46 -13.71 1.37
N PRO A 133 -13.02 -14.92 1.26
CA PRO A 133 -13.02 -15.88 2.35
C PRO A 133 -11.57 -16.21 2.70
N SER A 134 -11.15 -15.89 3.91
CA SER A 134 -9.86 -16.34 4.42
C SER A 134 -9.84 -17.86 4.31
N THR A 135 -9.01 -18.42 3.44
CA THR A 135 -8.76 -19.88 3.38
C THR A 135 -7.94 -20.35 4.58
N ALA A 136 -8.30 -19.87 5.78
CA ALA A 136 -7.86 -20.35 7.07
C ALA A 136 -9.09 -20.98 7.73
N GLY A 137 -9.46 -22.17 7.27
CA GLY A 137 -10.71 -22.82 7.66
C GLY A 137 -10.91 -24.19 7.03
N SER A 138 -9.89 -25.04 7.07
CA SER A 138 -10.05 -26.50 6.98
C SER A 138 -9.01 -27.19 7.86
N SER A 139 -9.21 -27.01 9.16
CA SER A 139 -8.79 -27.97 10.18
C SER A 139 -10.01 -28.26 11.04
N GLU A 140 -10.35 -29.54 11.12
CA GLU A 140 -11.49 -30.14 11.82
C GLU A 140 -11.64 -29.73 13.30
N PRO A 141 -12.84 -29.92 13.89
CA PRO A 141 -13.14 -29.51 15.26
C PRO A 141 -12.51 -30.49 16.25
N ALA A 142 -11.36 -30.13 16.81
CA ALA A 142 -10.84 -30.79 18.01
C ALA A 142 -11.39 -30.06 19.26
N ALA A 143 -12.04 -30.84 20.10
CA ALA A 143 -12.77 -30.43 21.29
C ALA A 143 -11.98 -29.53 22.26
N GLY A 144 -12.62 -28.41 22.62
CA GLY A 144 -12.74 -27.86 23.98
C GLY A 144 -11.51 -27.34 24.71
N VAL A 145 -11.37 -26.01 24.81
CA VAL A 145 -11.10 -25.22 26.04
C VAL A 145 -11.37 -23.71 25.75
N PRO A 146 -11.58 -22.83 26.76
CA PRO A 146 -12.66 -21.84 26.74
C PRO A 146 -12.24 -20.43 26.32
N ALA A 147 -13.28 -19.60 26.16
CA ALA A 147 -13.26 -18.17 25.93
C ALA A 147 -12.21 -17.40 26.74
N GLY A 148 -11.51 -16.49 26.06
CA GLY A 148 -10.64 -15.47 26.66
C GLY A 148 -9.25 -15.43 26.05
N ALA A 149 -9.11 -14.81 24.88
CA ALA A 149 -7.83 -14.29 24.43
C ALA A 149 -8.10 -13.06 23.56
N ASP A 150 -7.73 -11.91 24.10
CA ASP A 150 -7.74 -10.62 23.42
C ASP A 150 -7.11 -10.74 22.03
N THR A 151 -7.79 -10.20 21.03
CA THR A 151 -7.24 -10.02 19.69
C THR A 151 -6.09 -9.01 19.80
N GLU A 152 -4.88 -9.48 20.12
CA GLU A 152 -3.66 -8.69 20.01
C GLU A 152 -3.52 -8.24 18.56
N VAL A 153 -3.77 -6.96 18.33
CA VAL A 153 -3.44 -6.27 17.09
C VAL A 153 -1.93 -6.37 16.93
N HIS A 154 -1.47 -7.31 16.09
CA HIS A 154 -0.05 -7.48 15.83
C HIS A 154 0.50 -6.24 15.13
N VAL A 155 1.13 -5.36 15.89
CA VAL A 155 1.85 -4.20 15.37
C VAL A 155 2.98 -4.72 14.47
N PRO A 156 3.05 -4.32 13.19
CA PRO A 156 4.10 -4.81 12.30
C PRO A 156 5.48 -4.45 12.86
N ASP A 157 6.38 -5.42 12.89
CA ASP A 157 7.80 -5.23 13.25
C ASP A 157 8.44 -4.32 12.19
N LEU A 158 8.59 -3.04 12.50
CA LEU A 158 9.15 -2.02 11.61
C LEU A 158 10.63 -1.80 11.92
N VAL A 159 11.41 -1.45 10.91
CA VAL A 159 12.83 -1.09 11.01
C VAL A 159 13.05 0.28 10.39
N ALA A 160 13.83 1.11 11.07
CA ALA A 160 14.30 2.39 10.57
C ALA A 160 15.34 2.21 9.45
N VAL A 161 15.26 3.06 8.42
CA VAL A 161 16.26 3.16 7.35
C VAL A 161 16.99 4.50 7.51
N PRO A 162 18.29 4.51 7.85
CA PRO A 162 19.05 5.75 8.05
C PRO A 162 19.10 6.64 6.80
N GLY A 163 19.31 7.94 7.00
CA GLY A 163 19.51 8.92 5.92
C GLY A 163 18.25 9.67 5.45
N HIS A 164 17.08 9.39 6.05
CA HIS A 164 15.83 10.12 5.78
C HIS A 164 15.53 11.25 6.78
N LEU A 165 16.06 11.13 7.99
CA LEU A 165 16.03 12.08 9.10
C LEU A 165 17.32 11.91 9.90
N ASP A 166 17.58 12.85 10.81
CA ASP A 166 18.57 12.65 11.86
C ASP A 166 18.20 11.42 12.70
N ASP A 167 19.20 10.64 13.11
CA ASP A 167 19.00 9.33 13.75
C ASP A 167 18.06 9.39 14.96
N ALA A 168 18.23 10.41 15.82
CA ALA A 168 17.36 10.62 16.97
C ALA A 168 15.90 10.89 16.58
N ASP A 169 15.64 11.67 15.52
CA ASP A 169 14.27 11.91 15.05
C ASP A 169 13.67 10.64 14.44
N LEU A 170 14.48 9.87 13.72
CA LEU A 170 14.07 8.64 13.08
C LEU A 170 13.71 7.54 14.10
N ASP A 171 14.47 7.43 15.18
CA ASP A 171 14.19 6.51 16.29
C ASP A 171 12.86 6.83 16.97
N MET A 172 12.58 8.12 17.20
CA MET A 172 11.28 8.54 17.74
C MET A 172 10.13 8.19 16.79
N VAL A 173 10.33 8.38 15.48
CA VAL A 173 9.35 8.03 14.45
C VAL A 173 9.11 6.52 14.40
N LEU A 174 10.15 5.69 14.54
CA LEU A 174 10.04 4.23 14.59
C LEU A 174 9.22 3.78 15.79
N LEU A 175 9.58 4.21 17.00
CA LEU A 175 8.85 3.86 18.22
C LEU A 175 7.41 4.39 18.16
N ALA A 176 7.22 5.55 17.55
CA ALA A 176 5.90 6.11 17.34
C ALA A 176 5.03 5.27 16.39
N ALA A 177 5.63 4.71 15.33
CA ALA A 177 4.97 3.80 14.40
C ALA A 177 4.64 2.44 15.03
N GLN A 178 5.38 2.03 16.06
CA GLN A 178 5.10 0.85 16.88
C GLN A 178 3.95 1.07 17.90
N GLY A 179 3.28 2.22 17.86
CA GLY A 179 2.14 2.52 18.72
C GLY A 179 2.49 3.10 20.10
N ARG A 180 3.77 3.34 20.40
CA ARG A 180 4.22 3.82 21.72
C ARG A 180 3.79 5.26 22.00
N SER A 181 3.22 5.54 23.16
CA SER A 181 2.93 6.92 23.62
C SER A 181 4.23 7.72 23.79
N ASN A 182 4.14 9.05 23.88
CA ASN A 182 5.35 9.87 24.10
C ASN A 182 6.04 9.56 25.44
N GLU A 183 5.29 9.08 26.43
CA GLU A 183 5.82 8.66 27.73
C GLU A 183 6.56 7.32 27.61
N GLU A 184 6.01 6.38 26.86
CA GLU A 184 6.67 5.10 26.61
C GLU A 184 7.93 5.27 25.75
N ILE A 185 7.89 6.17 24.76
CA ILE A 185 9.05 6.52 23.94
C ILE A 185 10.13 7.16 24.82
N ALA A 186 9.75 8.10 25.69
CA ALA A 186 10.67 8.75 26.63
C ALA A 186 11.39 7.72 27.51
N GLN A 187 10.62 6.75 28.04
CA GLN A 187 11.17 5.66 28.84
C GLN A 187 12.12 4.75 28.02
N ALA A 188 11.77 4.45 26.77
CA ALA A 188 12.56 3.57 25.89
C ALA A 188 13.86 4.22 25.38
N THR A 189 13.94 5.55 25.39
CA THR A 189 15.04 6.31 24.76
C THR A 189 15.84 7.16 25.74
N ALA A 190 15.50 7.11 27.04
CA ALA A 190 16.06 7.95 28.10
C ALA A 190 15.92 9.48 27.88
N TYR A 191 14.97 9.90 27.04
CA TYR A 191 14.60 11.29 26.84
C TYR A 191 13.45 11.70 27.76
N SER A 192 13.22 13.01 27.92
CA SER A 192 11.98 13.50 28.55
C SER A 192 10.81 13.44 27.55
N PRO A 193 9.55 13.29 28.02
CA PRO A 193 8.37 13.34 27.14
C PRO A 193 8.29 14.63 26.31
N HIS A 194 8.82 15.74 26.85
CA HIS A 194 8.91 17.01 26.14
C HIS A 194 9.93 16.96 24.99
N ALA A 195 11.10 16.34 25.21
CA ALA A 195 12.09 16.14 24.16
C ALA A 195 11.54 15.23 23.04
N VAL A 196 10.83 14.15 23.38
CA VAL A 196 10.15 13.29 22.38
C VAL A 196 9.18 14.10 21.53
N LYS A 197 8.33 14.94 22.15
CA LYS A 197 7.41 15.83 21.43
C LYS A 197 8.15 16.80 20.51
N TRP A 198 9.30 17.31 20.95
CA TRP A 198 10.13 18.20 20.15
C TRP A 198 10.71 17.50 18.92
N HIS A 199 11.30 16.30 19.08
CA HIS A 199 11.85 15.49 17.99
C HIS A 199 10.76 15.11 16.97
N LEU A 200 9.63 14.57 17.43
CA LEU A 200 8.49 14.27 16.56
C LEU A 200 7.95 15.53 15.86
N GLY A 201 7.88 16.65 16.58
CA GLY A 201 7.50 17.94 16.02
C GLY A 201 8.47 18.45 14.96
N ARG A 202 9.77 18.19 15.13
CA ARG A 202 10.81 18.52 14.17
C ARG A 202 10.69 17.66 12.92
N ALA A 203 10.55 16.34 13.06
CA ALA A 203 10.29 15.43 11.95
C ALA A 203 9.02 15.83 11.17
N MET A 204 7.94 16.19 11.87
CA MET A 204 6.71 16.68 11.24
C MET A 204 6.92 17.96 10.42
N ARG A 205 7.71 18.92 10.94
CA ARG A 205 8.07 20.13 10.20
C ARG A 205 8.96 19.82 9.00
N THR A 206 9.98 18.99 9.17
CA THR A 206 10.91 18.59 8.09
C THR A 206 10.17 17.94 6.92
N TRP A 207 9.15 17.12 7.20
CA TRP A 207 8.37 16.45 6.16
C TRP A 207 7.04 17.15 5.83
N ASN A 208 6.81 18.34 6.34
CA ASN A 208 5.60 19.14 6.13
C ASN A 208 4.28 18.39 6.39
N VAL A 209 4.23 17.66 7.50
CA VAL A 209 3.05 16.92 7.94
C VAL A 209 2.51 17.46 9.26
N ARG A 210 1.20 17.32 9.47
CA ARG A 210 0.48 18.04 10.54
C ARG A 210 0.16 17.21 11.78
N ASN A 211 0.21 15.89 11.66
CA ASN A 211 -0.12 15.00 12.77
C ASN A 211 0.71 13.71 12.70
N ARG A 212 0.68 12.97 13.82
CA ARG A 212 1.46 11.76 14.03
C ARG A 212 1.12 10.63 13.05
N ALA A 213 -0.15 10.48 12.69
CA ALA A 213 -0.56 9.47 11.71
C ALA A 213 0.04 9.78 10.34
N SER A 214 -0.08 11.04 9.88
CA SER A 214 0.54 11.50 8.64
C SER A 214 2.07 11.36 8.66
N LEU A 215 2.71 11.56 9.82
CA LEU A 215 4.14 11.34 9.99
C LEU A 215 4.54 9.87 9.76
N ILE A 216 3.82 8.93 10.36
CA ILE A 216 4.07 7.49 10.22
C ILE A 216 3.81 7.05 8.78
N THR A 217 2.69 7.44 8.18
CA THR A 217 2.37 7.13 6.78
C THR A 217 3.43 7.69 5.84
N THR A 218 3.88 8.93 6.06
CA THR A 218 4.94 9.55 5.24
C THR A 218 6.27 8.82 5.42
N ALA A 219 6.60 8.37 6.61
CA ALA A 219 7.81 7.60 6.88
C ALA A 219 7.82 6.26 6.10
N LEU A 220 6.68 5.56 6.06
CA LEU A 220 6.51 4.33 5.29
C LEU A 220 6.61 4.60 3.78
N LEU A 221 5.90 5.62 3.28
CA LEU A 221 5.91 5.97 1.85
C LEU A 221 7.28 6.43 1.35
N ARG A 222 8.07 7.10 2.20
CA ARG A 222 9.44 7.53 1.89
C ARG A 222 10.48 6.41 2.02
N GLY A 223 10.09 5.25 2.57
CA GLY A 223 11.02 4.16 2.87
C GLY A 223 11.86 4.39 4.13
N ALA A 224 11.59 5.46 4.89
CA ALA A 224 12.26 5.73 6.18
C ALA A 224 11.91 4.68 7.24
N LEU A 225 10.72 4.07 7.12
CA LEU A 225 10.32 2.87 7.85
C LEU A 225 9.99 1.76 6.87
N ARG A 226 10.40 0.53 7.17
CA ARG A 226 10.01 -0.66 6.40
C ARG A 226 9.67 -1.84 7.32
N PRO A 227 8.76 -2.74 6.92
CA PRO A 227 8.54 -3.99 7.65
C PRO A 227 9.80 -4.87 7.67
N ARG A 228 10.11 -5.44 8.82
CA ARG A 228 11.12 -6.48 8.97
C ARG A 228 10.58 -7.74 8.30
N THR A 229 11.12 -8.06 7.12
CA THR A 229 10.79 -9.33 6.48
C THR A 229 11.41 -10.45 7.32
N ARG A 230 10.57 -11.19 8.08
CA ARG A 230 11.00 -12.48 8.64
C ARG A 230 11.14 -13.44 7.48
N LEU A 231 12.36 -13.58 6.96
CA LEU A 231 12.74 -14.72 6.14
C LEU A 231 12.59 -15.95 7.03
N MET A 232 11.49 -16.69 6.87
CA MET A 232 11.34 -18.01 7.46
C MET A 232 12.43 -18.88 6.81
N PRO A 233 13.34 -19.52 7.57
CA PRO A 233 14.25 -20.48 6.97
C PRO A 233 13.42 -21.58 6.29
N PRO A 234 13.84 -22.08 5.10
CA PRO A 234 13.11 -23.13 4.42
C PRO A 234 12.92 -24.28 5.39
N ALA A 235 11.66 -24.67 5.60
CA ALA A 235 11.29 -25.79 6.45
C ALA A 235 12.19 -26.97 6.08
N ALA A 236 12.96 -27.47 7.04
CA ALA A 236 13.73 -28.68 6.89
C ALA A 236 12.75 -29.77 6.44
N ILE A 237 12.88 -30.18 5.18
CA ILE A 237 12.18 -31.34 4.62
C ILE A 237 12.62 -32.52 5.49
N GLN A 238 11.79 -32.91 6.45
CA GLN A 238 12.00 -34.17 7.16
C GLN A 238 11.80 -35.28 6.12
N PRO A 239 12.79 -36.16 5.90
CA PRO A 239 12.60 -37.28 5.01
C PRO A 239 11.49 -38.19 5.56
N PRO A 240 10.67 -38.79 4.69
CA PRO A 240 9.59 -39.66 5.12
C PRO A 240 10.14 -40.85 5.91
N VAL A 241 9.57 -41.08 7.10
CA VAL A 241 9.80 -42.27 7.92
C VAL A 241 9.33 -43.50 7.11
N PRO A 242 10.16 -44.53 6.89
CA PRO A 242 9.72 -45.74 6.19
C PRO A 242 8.66 -46.45 7.03
N GLN A 243 7.48 -46.69 6.46
CA GLN A 243 6.49 -47.57 7.07
C GLN A 243 6.87 -49.03 6.80
N ASP A 244 7.12 -49.77 7.87
CA ASP A 244 7.34 -51.21 7.86
C ASP A 244 6.08 -51.94 7.34
N PRO A 245 6.19 -52.94 6.45
CA PRO A 245 5.03 -53.68 5.98
C PRO A 245 4.55 -54.63 7.09
N GLN A 246 3.32 -54.43 7.56
CA GLN A 246 2.64 -55.40 8.42
C GLN A 246 2.48 -56.72 7.67
N LYS A 247 3.11 -57.77 8.21
CA LYS A 247 2.78 -59.16 7.92
C LYS A 247 1.41 -59.47 8.52
N HIS A 248 0.46 -59.96 7.71
CA HIS A 248 -0.46 -61.04 8.07
C HIS A 248 -1.05 -61.67 6.81
#